data_AF-A0A540KER6-F1
#
_entry.id   AF-A0A540KER6-F1
#
_cell.length_a   1.000
_cell.length_b   1.000
_cell.length_c   1.000
_cell.angle_alpha   90.00
_cell.angle_beta   90.00
_cell.angle_gamma   90.00
#
_symmetry.space_group_name_H-M   'P 1'
#
loop_
_entity.id
_entity.type
_entity.pdbx_description
1 polymer ?
#
loop_
_entity_poly.entity_id
_entity_poly.type
_entity_poly.pdbx_seq_one_letter_code
_entity_poly.pdbx_strand_id
1 'polypeptide(L)'
;MAFSSRLLSKSRQLCGNGFILQQERVIPVRYFVKEASRPVLKGDEMLKNIFLDVKKKFETALGILRKEKITIDPEDPAAVSQYAKVMKTIREKADLFSESQRIKHTIQSRTQDIPDARTYLLTLKEIRIKRGLTDELGAEAMMMDALEKVEKELKKPLLRNDKKGMAVLMAEFEKINQKLGIRKEDLPKYEEQLELKKAKAQLEELKKDALEAMETQKKREEFKDEAMVDVKSLDIRNFI
;
A
#
# COMPACT_ATOMS: atom_id res chain seq x y z
N MET A 1 -47.44 -54.03 -41.92
CA MET A 1 -48.14 -53.08 -42.83
C MET A 1 -47.03 -52.42 -43.66
N ALA A 2 -46.88 -52.73 -44.95
CA ALA A 2 -47.63 -52.14 -46.08
C ALA A 2 -47.38 -50.62 -46.15
N PHE A 3 -46.63 -50.07 -47.11
CA PHE A 3 -46.88 -50.17 -48.56
C PHE A 3 -45.61 -50.07 -49.44
N SER A 4 -45.71 -50.54 -50.68
CA SER A 4 -44.68 -50.49 -51.72
C SER A 4 -45.22 -49.89 -53.02
N SER A 5 -44.46 -49.01 -53.69
CA SER A 5 -44.49 -48.68 -55.14
C SER A 5 -43.81 -47.32 -55.43
N ARG A 6 -43.22 -47.01 -56.59
CA ARG A 6 -42.73 -47.80 -57.76
C ARG A 6 -41.81 -46.89 -58.62
N LEU A 7 -40.77 -47.47 -59.26
CA LEU A 7 -40.29 -47.21 -60.65
C LEU A 7 -40.14 -45.72 -61.11
N LEU A 8 -38.95 -45.16 -61.36
CA LEU A 8 -38.01 -45.35 -62.52
C LEU A 8 -36.79 -44.38 -62.35
N SER A 9 -35.73 -44.29 -63.17
CA SER A 9 -35.45 -44.76 -64.54
C SER A 9 -33.96 -45.16 -64.80
N LYS A 10 -33.48 -45.05 -66.05
CA LYS A 10 -32.24 -45.59 -66.64
C LYS A 10 -31.00 -44.66 -66.70
N SER A 11 -29.83 -45.32 -66.70
CA SER A 11 -28.62 -45.12 -67.53
C SER A 11 -27.67 -43.90 -67.38
N ARG A 12 -26.46 -44.15 -66.84
CA ARG A 12 -25.15 -44.20 -67.56
C ARG A 12 -24.03 -44.43 -66.52
N GLN A 13 -23.46 -45.63 -66.48
CA GLN A 13 -22.13 -45.95 -67.05
C GLN A 13 -20.93 -45.22 -66.41
N LEU A 14 -20.29 -45.96 -65.49
CA LEU A 14 -18.84 -46.13 -65.32
C LEU A 14 -17.94 -44.90 -65.09
N CYS A 15 -17.38 -44.85 -63.89
CA CYS A 15 -16.27 -43.98 -63.51
C CYS A 15 -15.02 -44.22 -64.38
N GLY A 16 -14.31 -43.15 -64.71
CA GLY A 16 -13.00 -43.19 -65.38
C GLY A 16 -12.17 -41.95 -65.08
N ASN A 17 -11.10 -42.13 -64.29
CA ASN A 17 -9.96 -41.25 -64.04
C ASN A 17 -10.19 -39.86 -63.38
N GLY A 18 -9.53 -39.68 -62.23
CA GLY A 18 -9.28 -38.40 -61.57
C GLY A 18 -8.29 -38.59 -60.42
N PHE A 19 -7.00 -38.37 -60.66
CA PHE A 19 -5.95 -38.50 -59.64
C PHE A 19 -6.10 -37.43 -58.54
N ILE A 20 -6.40 -37.85 -57.31
CA ILE A 20 -5.98 -37.12 -56.09
C ILE A 20 -5.59 -38.15 -55.02
N LEU A 21 -4.29 -38.25 -54.73
CA LEU A 21 -3.80 -38.92 -53.53
C LEU A 21 -4.22 -38.09 -52.30
N GLN A 22 -5.08 -38.63 -51.43
CA GLN A 22 -5.40 -37.96 -50.18
C GLN A 22 -4.20 -38.06 -49.22
N GLN A 23 -3.61 -36.90 -49.00
CA GLN A 23 -2.47 -36.64 -48.14
C GLN A 23 -2.76 -37.02 -46.68
N GLU A 24 -1.94 -37.90 -46.10
CA GLU A 24 -1.94 -38.17 -44.66
C GLU A 24 -1.70 -36.87 -43.90
N ARG A 25 -2.65 -36.49 -43.02
CA ARG A 25 -2.50 -35.32 -42.15
C ARG A 25 -1.58 -35.65 -40.97
N VAL A 26 -0.28 -35.75 -41.24
CA VAL A 26 0.75 -35.71 -40.20
C VAL A 26 0.67 -34.34 -39.52
N ILE A 27 0.28 -34.33 -38.25
CA ILE A 27 0.23 -33.11 -37.44
C ILE A 27 1.68 -32.64 -37.25
N PRO A 28 2.06 -31.41 -37.68
CA PRO A 28 3.40 -30.92 -37.44
C PRO A 28 3.61 -30.74 -35.94
N VAL A 29 4.58 -31.47 -35.38
CA VAL A 29 5.08 -31.22 -34.02
C VAL A 29 5.45 -29.74 -33.94
N ARG A 30 4.82 -29.00 -33.02
CA ARG A 30 5.17 -27.61 -32.77
C ARG A 30 6.59 -27.59 -32.20
N TYR A 31 7.56 -27.28 -33.05
CA TYR A 31 8.88 -26.88 -32.59
C TYR A 31 8.71 -25.68 -31.66
N PHE A 32 8.99 -25.87 -30.38
CA PHE A 32 9.17 -24.75 -29.46
C PHE A 32 10.32 -23.90 -30.03
N VAL A 33 10.04 -22.63 -30.30
CA VAL A 33 11.06 -21.69 -30.78
C VAL A 33 12.19 -21.67 -29.75
N LYS A 34 13.40 -21.99 -30.24
CA LYS A 34 14.65 -21.97 -29.49
C LYS A 34 14.71 -20.67 -28.68
N GLU A 35 14.91 -20.82 -27.37
CA GLU A 35 14.78 -19.80 -26.33
C GLU A 35 15.14 -18.39 -26.83
N ALA A 36 14.11 -17.60 -27.12
CA ALA A 36 14.29 -16.25 -27.63
C ALA A 36 14.81 -15.37 -26.49
N SER A 37 16.13 -15.20 -26.45
CA SER A 37 16.84 -14.29 -25.53
C SER A 37 16.41 -12.85 -25.80
N ARG A 38 15.25 -12.47 -25.27
CA ARG A 38 14.81 -11.08 -25.25
C ARG A 38 15.92 -10.26 -24.57
N PRO A 39 16.45 -9.20 -25.22
CA PRO A 39 17.44 -8.35 -24.57
C PRO A 39 16.80 -7.78 -23.31
N VAL A 40 17.47 -7.95 -22.16
CA VAL A 40 16.98 -7.46 -20.86
C VAL A 40 16.75 -5.97 -20.99
N LEU A 41 15.48 -5.55 -20.92
CA LEU A 41 15.15 -4.15 -21.02
C LEU A 41 15.48 -3.49 -19.68
N LYS A 42 15.90 -2.23 -19.70
CA LYS A 42 16.16 -1.44 -18.49
C LYS A 42 14.96 -1.40 -17.52
N GLY A 43 13.74 -1.55 -18.06
CA GLY A 43 12.52 -1.73 -17.28
C GLY A 43 12.42 -3.07 -16.55
N ASP A 44 12.87 -4.18 -17.16
CA ASP A 44 12.86 -5.51 -16.54
C ASP A 44 13.80 -5.56 -15.34
N GLU A 45 14.97 -4.95 -15.46
CA GLU A 45 15.94 -4.82 -14.37
C GLU A 45 15.40 -3.93 -13.22
N MET A 46 14.75 -2.81 -13.56
CA MET A 46 14.08 -1.95 -12.57
C MET A 46 12.98 -2.72 -11.80
N LEU A 47 12.10 -3.44 -12.51
CA LEU A 47 11.04 -4.24 -11.89
C LEU A 47 11.60 -5.38 -11.03
N LYS A 48 12.66 -6.05 -11.50
CA LYS A 48 13.36 -7.10 -10.73
C LYS A 48 13.96 -6.53 -9.44
N ASN A 49 14.58 -5.35 -9.49
CA ASN A 49 15.14 -4.69 -8.32
C ASN A 49 14.06 -4.27 -7.32
N ILE A 50 12.92 -3.74 -7.79
CA ILE A 50 11.76 -3.45 -6.94
C ILE A 50 11.23 -4.72 -6.28
N PHE A 51 11.06 -5.81 -7.04
CA PHE A 51 10.60 -7.09 -6.50
C PHE A 51 11.56 -7.66 -5.45
N LEU A 52 12.87 -7.61 -5.67
CA LEU A 52 13.88 -8.07 -4.72
C LEU A 52 13.88 -7.23 -3.43
N ASP A 53 13.73 -5.90 -3.53
CA ASP A 53 13.64 -5.03 -2.38
C ASP A 53 12.35 -5.28 -1.56
N VAL A 54 11.21 -5.39 -2.23
CA VAL A 54 9.93 -5.76 -1.59
C VAL A 54 10.02 -7.13 -0.91
N LYS A 55 10.57 -8.13 -1.60
CA LYS A 55 10.79 -9.48 -1.05
C LYS A 55 11.66 -9.42 0.22
N LYS A 56 12.80 -8.73 0.18
CA LYS A 56 13.70 -8.55 1.33
C LYS A 56 12.98 -7.90 2.52
N LYS A 57 12.12 -6.92 2.27
CA LYS A 57 11.31 -6.24 3.30
C LYS A 57 10.30 -7.18 3.96
N PHE A 58 9.60 -8.01 3.17
CA PHE A 58 8.74 -9.08 3.71
C PHE A 58 9.53 -10.13 4.49
N GLU A 59 10.63 -10.66 3.97
CA GLU A 59 11.47 -11.65 4.67
C GLU A 59 12.01 -11.11 6.00
N THR A 60 12.37 -9.83 6.05
CA THR A 60 12.79 -9.14 7.27
C THR A 60 11.66 -9.06 8.31
N ALA A 61 10.44 -8.72 7.88
CA ALA A 61 9.27 -8.69 8.75
C ALA A 61 8.94 -10.08 9.32
N LEU A 62 8.83 -11.10 8.47
CA LEU A 62 8.55 -12.48 8.88
C LEU A 62 9.66 -13.04 9.81
N GLY A 63 10.93 -12.71 9.54
CA GLY A 63 12.07 -13.11 10.37
C GLY A 63 12.09 -12.50 11.78
N ILE A 64 11.31 -11.43 12.02
CA ILE A 64 11.07 -10.84 13.34
C ILE A 64 9.81 -11.45 13.96
N LEU A 65 8.71 -11.51 13.21
CA LEU A 65 7.43 -12.05 13.68
C LEU A 65 7.52 -13.52 14.12
N ARG A 66 8.37 -14.34 13.47
CA ARG A 66 8.65 -15.73 13.89
C ARG A 66 9.39 -15.86 15.22
N LYS A 67 9.97 -14.78 15.76
CA LYS A 67 10.74 -14.79 17.02
C LYS A 67 9.92 -14.23 18.16
N GLU A 68 9.33 -13.07 17.94
CA GLU A 68 8.57 -12.32 18.93
C GLU A 68 7.21 -12.97 19.21
N LYS A 69 6.92 -13.34 20.46
CA LYS A 69 5.57 -13.78 20.86
C LYS A 69 4.67 -12.55 21.01
N ILE A 70 3.62 -12.47 20.19
CA ILE A 70 2.61 -11.40 20.24
C ILE A 70 1.41 -11.90 21.06
N THR A 71 1.06 -11.21 22.13
CA THR A 71 -0.19 -11.42 22.87
C THR A 71 -1.30 -10.60 22.20
N ILE A 72 -2.37 -11.25 21.76
CA ILE A 72 -3.50 -10.59 21.10
C ILE A 72 -4.47 -10.05 22.16
N ASP A 73 -4.12 -8.91 22.76
CA ASP A 73 -4.97 -8.20 23.73
C ASP A 73 -4.94 -6.67 23.51
N PRO A 74 -5.95 -6.08 22.83
CA PRO A 74 -6.00 -4.63 22.60
C PRO A 74 -6.39 -3.81 23.84
N GLU A 75 -6.85 -4.45 24.93
CA GLU A 75 -7.21 -3.76 26.18
C GLU A 75 -6.08 -3.75 27.21
N ASP A 76 -5.04 -4.57 27.04
CA ASP A 76 -3.82 -4.51 27.85
C ASP A 76 -2.81 -3.51 27.27
N PRO A 77 -2.49 -2.40 27.98
CA PRO A 77 -1.48 -1.46 27.54
C PRO A 77 -0.07 -2.07 27.37
N ALA A 78 0.25 -3.14 28.09
CA ALA A 78 1.54 -3.82 27.98
C ALA A 78 1.64 -4.60 26.65
N ALA A 79 0.63 -5.40 26.29
CA ALA A 79 0.51 -6.06 25.00
C ALA A 79 0.54 -5.05 23.83
N VAL A 80 -0.23 -3.96 23.91
CA VAL A 80 -0.22 -2.88 22.90
C VAL A 80 1.17 -2.25 22.76
N SER A 81 1.85 -1.94 23.88
CA SER A 81 3.21 -1.38 23.88
C SER A 81 4.24 -2.36 23.30
N GLN A 82 4.13 -3.65 23.61
CA GLN A 82 5.00 -4.69 23.05
C GLN A 82 4.80 -4.80 21.55
N TYR A 83 3.57 -4.91 21.07
CA TYR A 83 3.26 -5.00 19.64
C TYR A 83 3.71 -3.74 18.88
N ALA A 84 3.52 -2.55 19.43
CA ALA A 84 4.05 -1.30 18.87
C ALA A 84 5.58 -1.33 18.73
N LYS A 85 6.31 -1.87 19.71
CA LYS A 85 7.78 -2.06 19.64
C LYS A 85 8.20 -3.08 18.58
N VAL A 86 7.47 -4.19 18.44
CA VAL A 86 7.71 -5.18 17.37
C VAL A 86 7.50 -4.54 16.00
N MET A 87 6.37 -3.87 15.78
CA MET A 87 6.09 -3.19 14.50
C MET A 87 7.05 -2.04 14.21
N LYS A 88 7.50 -1.29 15.23
CA LYS A 88 8.58 -0.31 15.10
C LYS A 88 9.90 -0.95 14.66
N THR A 89 10.27 -2.07 15.28
CA THR A 89 11.49 -2.82 14.94
C THR A 89 11.44 -3.38 13.52
N ILE A 90 10.28 -3.87 13.08
CA ILE A 90 10.04 -4.31 11.70
C ILE A 90 10.21 -3.13 10.74
N ARG A 91 9.55 -2.00 11.01
CA ARG A 91 9.61 -0.79 10.17
C ARG A 91 11.05 -0.31 9.99
N GLU A 92 11.81 -0.22 11.08
CA GLU A 92 13.20 0.24 11.08
C GLU A 92 14.14 -0.74 10.37
N LYS A 93 14.03 -2.06 10.63
CA LYS A 93 14.89 -3.07 9.98
C LYS A 93 14.56 -3.31 8.51
N ALA A 94 13.30 -3.11 8.12
CA ALA A 94 12.86 -3.20 6.73
C ALA A 94 13.00 -1.88 5.95
N ASP A 95 13.69 -0.86 6.49
CA ASP A 95 13.89 0.44 5.84
C ASP A 95 12.56 1.05 5.30
N LEU A 96 11.54 1.02 6.17
CA LEU A 96 10.23 1.60 5.92
C LEU A 96 10.13 2.95 6.64
N PHE A 97 9.54 3.94 5.96
CA PHE A 97 9.36 5.26 6.56
C PHE A 97 8.36 5.25 7.72
N SER A 98 8.68 6.00 8.78
CA SER A 98 7.70 6.46 9.80
C SER A 98 6.65 7.40 9.17
N GLU A 99 5.54 7.72 9.85
CA GLU A 99 4.52 8.60 9.25
C GLU A 99 5.04 10.01 9.04
N SER A 100 5.74 10.58 10.03
CA SER A 100 6.46 11.86 9.85
C SER A 100 7.44 11.83 8.67
N GLN A 101 8.16 10.73 8.45
CA GLN A 101 9.03 10.57 7.28
C GLN A 101 8.23 10.48 5.97
N ARG A 102 7.12 9.73 5.93
CA ARG A 102 6.22 9.65 4.75
C ARG A 102 5.60 11.00 4.41
N ILE A 103 5.19 11.77 5.42
CA ILE A 103 4.66 13.13 5.28
C ILE A 103 5.75 14.04 4.72
N LYS A 104 6.93 14.08 5.36
CA LYS A 104 8.08 14.89 4.91
C LYS A 104 8.48 14.57 3.47
N HIS A 105 8.62 13.30 3.12
CA HIS A 105 8.95 12.86 1.77
C HIS A 105 7.88 13.30 0.75
N THR A 106 6.59 13.17 1.08
CA THR A 106 5.48 13.62 0.21
C THR A 106 5.48 15.13 -0.01
N ILE A 107 5.78 15.90 1.03
CA ILE A 107 5.92 17.36 0.93
C ILE A 107 7.11 17.70 0.03
N GLN A 108 8.29 17.12 0.29
CA GLN A 108 9.50 17.39 -0.49
C GLN A 108 9.31 17.06 -1.98
N SER A 109 8.84 15.86 -2.32
CA SER A 109 8.68 15.45 -3.73
C SER A 109 7.65 16.26 -4.52
N ARG A 110 6.65 16.84 -3.84
CA ARG A 110 5.62 17.69 -4.47
C ARG A 110 5.98 19.18 -4.48
N THR A 111 7.01 19.60 -3.76
CA THR A 111 7.32 21.02 -3.57
C THR A 111 8.77 21.40 -3.88
N GLN A 112 9.63 20.45 -4.28
CA GLN A 112 11.05 20.69 -4.58
C GLN A 112 11.26 21.83 -5.59
N ASP A 113 10.49 21.86 -6.67
CA ASP A 113 10.68 22.80 -7.79
C ASP A 113 9.87 24.10 -7.67
N ILE A 114 9.13 24.29 -6.57
CA ILE A 114 8.30 25.48 -6.34
C ILE A 114 9.18 26.64 -5.85
N PRO A 115 9.30 27.78 -6.55
CA PRO A 115 10.23 28.85 -6.17
C PRO A 115 9.69 29.80 -5.10
N ASP A 116 8.37 30.00 -5.04
CA ASP A 116 7.72 30.99 -4.18
C ASP A 116 6.98 30.37 -2.97
N ALA A 117 6.76 31.18 -1.94
CA ALA A 117 6.14 30.76 -0.70
C ALA A 117 4.62 30.56 -0.82
N ARG A 118 3.90 31.33 -1.67
CA ARG A 118 2.44 31.22 -1.82
C ARG A 118 2.07 29.89 -2.46
N THR A 119 2.66 29.57 -3.60
CA THR A 119 2.44 28.30 -4.31
C THR A 119 2.83 27.12 -3.43
N TYR A 120 3.88 27.26 -2.61
CA TYR A 120 4.28 26.23 -1.64
C TYR A 120 3.19 25.98 -0.59
N LEU A 121 2.66 27.00 0.07
CA LEU A 121 1.58 26.85 1.06
C LEU A 121 0.28 26.31 0.45
N LEU A 122 -0.10 26.78 -0.74
CA LEU A 122 -1.25 26.24 -1.48
C LEU A 122 -1.06 24.75 -1.80
N THR A 123 0.15 24.34 -2.16
CA THR A 123 0.48 22.92 -2.39
C THR A 123 0.43 22.09 -1.10
N LEU A 124 0.84 22.64 0.05
CA LEU A 124 0.66 21.98 1.35
C LEU A 124 -0.83 21.76 1.67
N LYS A 125 -1.66 22.78 1.44
CA LYS A 125 -3.12 22.70 1.58
C LYS A 125 -3.74 21.63 0.69
N GLU A 126 -3.31 21.54 -0.56
CA GLU A 126 -3.73 20.43 -1.44
C GLU A 126 -3.29 19.06 -0.91
N ILE A 127 -2.07 18.93 -0.38
CA ILE A 127 -1.58 17.67 0.20
C ILE A 127 -2.43 17.26 1.41
N ARG A 128 -2.79 18.22 2.28
CA ARG A 128 -3.67 17.99 3.43
C ARG A 128 -5.06 17.53 2.98
N ILE A 129 -5.71 18.27 2.08
CA ILE A 129 -7.05 17.96 1.57
C ILE A 129 -7.08 16.59 0.87
N LYS A 130 -6.09 16.30 0.01
CA LYS A 130 -5.96 15.01 -0.69
C LYS A 130 -5.65 13.83 0.24
N ARG A 131 -5.30 14.09 1.51
CA ARG A 131 -5.15 13.09 2.58
C ARG A 131 -6.38 12.99 3.50
N GLY A 132 -7.45 13.74 3.24
CA GLY A 132 -8.66 13.75 4.06
C GLY A 132 -8.50 14.43 5.42
N LEU A 133 -7.44 15.20 5.63
CA LEU A 133 -7.14 15.87 6.90
C LEU A 133 -7.85 17.23 6.97
N THR A 134 -8.52 17.51 8.09
CA THR A 134 -9.13 18.79 8.44
C THR A 134 -8.09 19.80 8.93
N ASP A 135 -8.38 21.10 8.84
CA ASP A 135 -7.58 22.18 9.47
C ASP A 135 -8.41 22.76 10.63
N GLU A 136 -8.50 21.96 11.69
CA GLU A 136 -9.36 22.23 12.85
C GLU A 136 -8.89 23.46 13.66
N LEU A 137 -7.62 23.81 13.52
CA LEU A 137 -6.98 24.95 14.19
C LEU A 137 -7.00 26.22 13.33
N GLY A 138 -7.44 26.15 12.07
CA GLY A 138 -7.38 27.26 11.11
C GLY A 138 -5.95 27.71 10.80
N ALA A 139 -4.96 26.84 10.97
CA ALA A 139 -3.55 27.17 10.87
C ALA A 139 -3.18 27.65 9.45
N GLU A 140 -3.76 27.06 8.41
CA GLU A 140 -3.47 27.45 7.02
C GLU A 140 -3.95 28.87 6.71
N ALA A 141 -5.10 29.28 7.26
CA ALA A 141 -5.59 30.65 7.10
C ALA A 141 -4.63 31.64 7.76
N MET A 142 -4.23 31.39 9.03
CA MET A 142 -3.27 32.24 9.73
C MET A 142 -1.92 32.31 9.02
N MET A 143 -1.42 31.20 8.47
CA MET A 143 -0.17 31.16 7.71
C MET A 143 -0.27 31.94 6.38
N MET A 144 -1.40 31.86 5.68
CA MET A 144 -1.64 32.64 4.46
C MET A 144 -1.76 34.14 4.75
N ASP A 145 -2.44 34.53 5.83
CA ASP A 145 -2.54 35.93 6.27
C ASP A 145 -1.17 36.50 6.68
N ALA A 146 -0.32 35.69 7.32
CA ALA A 146 1.05 36.07 7.64
C ALA A 146 1.89 36.28 6.37
N LEU A 147 1.79 35.36 5.39
CA LEU A 147 2.46 35.51 4.10
C LEU A 147 1.98 36.77 3.36
N GLU A 148 0.67 37.03 3.34
CA GLU A 148 0.11 38.20 2.65
C GLU A 148 0.65 39.52 3.22
N LYS A 149 0.84 39.61 4.54
CA LYS A 149 1.48 40.77 5.20
C LYS A 149 2.93 40.95 4.75
N VAL A 150 3.74 39.89 4.80
CA VAL A 150 5.15 39.93 4.37
C VAL A 150 5.28 40.34 2.90
N GLU A 151 4.41 39.84 2.02
CA GLU A 151 4.44 40.21 0.60
C GLU A 151 3.93 41.63 0.32
N LYS A 152 2.96 42.13 1.10
CA LYS A 152 2.53 43.55 1.06
C LYS A 152 3.67 44.49 1.44
N GLU A 153 4.46 44.14 2.46
CA GLU A 153 5.66 44.90 2.86
C GLU A 153 6.76 44.85 1.79
N LEU A 154 7.01 43.66 1.22
CA LEU A 154 8.01 43.46 0.16
C LEU A 154 7.58 44.02 -1.21
N LYS A 155 6.29 44.27 -1.43
CA LYS A 155 5.66 44.67 -2.71
C LYS A 155 5.91 43.69 -3.87
N LYS A 156 6.21 42.43 -3.56
CA LYS A 156 6.49 41.35 -4.50
C LYS A 156 6.22 39.99 -3.85
N PRO A 157 6.00 38.91 -4.63
CA PRO A 157 5.92 37.55 -4.10
C PRO A 157 7.20 37.17 -3.34
N LEU A 158 7.04 36.43 -2.23
CA LEU A 158 8.16 35.97 -1.43
C LEU A 158 8.77 34.70 -2.04
N LEU A 159 10.03 34.78 -2.47
CA LEU A 159 10.78 33.62 -2.95
C LEU A 159 11.36 32.81 -1.79
N ARG A 160 11.32 31.48 -1.88
CA ARG A 160 11.83 30.56 -0.83
C ARG A 160 13.34 30.61 -0.65
N ASN A 161 14.08 31.19 -1.61
CA ASN A 161 15.51 31.45 -1.51
C ASN A 161 15.84 32.83 -0.90
N ASP A 162 14.85 33.72 -0.69
CA ASP A 162 15.03 35.00 0.01
C ASP A 162 15.17 34.75 1.51
N LYS A 163 16.41 34.58 1.96
CA LYS A 163 16.75 34.32 3.37
C LYS A 163 16.18 35.37 4.33
N LYS A 164 16.03 36.64 3.91
CA LYS A 164 15.54 37.72 4.78
C LYS A 164 14.03 37.67 4.89
N GLY A 165 13.32 37.63 3.75
CA GLY A 165 11.86 37.55 3.73
C GLY A 165 11.34 36.25 4.37
N MET A 166 12.01 35.12 4.12
CA MET A 166 11.67 33.85 4.76
C MET A 166 11.94 33.86 6.27
N ALA A 167 12.95 34.58 6.77
CA ALA A 167 13.17 34.69 8.22
C ALA A 167 12.02 35.46 8.91
N VAL A 168 11.50 36.52 8.28
CA VAL A 168 10.32 37.25 8.78
C VAL A 168 9.09 36.34 8.78
N LEU A 169 8.82 35.63 7.68
CA LEU A 169 7.70 34.70 7.59
C LEU A 169 7.77 33.59 8.65
N MET A 170 8.95 32.98 8.85
CA MET A 170 9.15 31.94 9.85
C MET A 170 8.96 32.47 11.29
N ALA A 171 9.28 33.74 11.56
CA ALA A 171 9.01 34.36 12.84
C ALA A 171 7.50 34.60 13.08
N GLU A 172 6.73 34.94 12.05
CA GLU A 172 5.26 34.98 12.14
C GLU A 172 4.65 33.58 12.32
N PHE A 173 5.16 32.58 11.62
CA PHE A 173 4.73 31.19 11.82
C PHE A 173 5.01 30.69 13.22
N GLU A 174 6.14 31.07 13.84
CA GLU A 174 6.44 30.71 15.22
C GLU A 174 5.46 31.35 16.22
N LYS A 175 5.06 32.62 16.00
CA LYS A 175 3.98 33.25 16.78
C LYS A 175 2.63 32.55 16.60
N ILE A 176 2.33 32.04 15.40
CA ILE A 176 1.12 31.27 15.12
C ILE A 176 1.17 29.91 15.84
N ASN A 177 2.29 29.18 15.72
CA ASN A 177 2.51 27.91 16.42
C ASN A 177 2.28 28.04 17.93
N GLN A 178 2.88 29.08 18.54
CA GLN A 178 2.72 29.36 19.97
C GLN A 178 1.26 29.64 20.36
N LYS A 179 0.51 30.41 19.56
CA LYS A 179 -0.94 30.65 19.79
C LYS A 179 -1.78 29.39 19.68
N LEU A 180 -1.40 28.48 18.77
CA LEU A 180 -2.08 27.20 18.54
C LEU A 180 -1.60 26.07 19.48
N GLY A 181 -0.66 26.35 20.38
CA GLY A 181 -0.04 25.34 21.25
C GLY A 181 0.80 24.29 20.51
N ILE A 182 1.15 24.54 19.24
CA ILE A 182 1.96 23.65 18.40
C ILE A 182 3.42 23.86 18.77
N ARG A 183 4.11 22.77 19.15
CA ARG A 183 5.55 22.77 19.42
C ARG A 183 6.22 21.67 18.60
N LYS A 184 7.33 22.00 17.96
CA LYS A 184 8.06 21.06 17.10
C LYS A 184 8.70 19.92 17.91
N GLU A 185 8.99 20.20 19.17
CA GLU A 185 9.61 19.32 20.17
C GLU A 185 8.66 18.19 20.59
N ASP A 186 7.34 18.38 20.47
CA ASP A 186 6.34 17.34 20.74
C ASP A 186 6.17 16.34 19.57
N LEU A 187 6.77 16.58 18.40
CA LEU A 187 6.63 15.69 17.23
C LEU A 187 6.99 14.22 17.51
N PRO A 188 8.08 13.87 18.22
CA PRO A 188 8.39 12.48 18.57
C PRO A 188 7.32 11.84 19.46
N LYS A 189 6.72 12.62 20.36
CA LYS A 189 5.64 12.19 21.26
C LYS A 189 4.35 11.92 20.48
N TYR A 190 4.01 12.75 19.49
CA TYR A 190 2.87 12.50 18.61
C TYR A 190 3.08 11.25 17.74
N GLU A 191 4.30 11.01 17.23
CA GLU A 191 4.62 9.78 16.50
C GLU A 191 4.47 8.54 17.40
N GLU A 192 4.98 8.56 18.63
CA GLU A 192 4.83 7.46 19.58
C GLU A 192 3.35 7.19 19.93
N GLN A 193 2.56 8.23 20.18
CA GLN A 193 1.12 8.10 20.40
C GLN A 193 0.38 7.54 19.18
N LEU A 194 0.78 7.91 17.97
CA LEU A 194 0.20 7.39 16.73
C LEU A 194 0.53 5.90 16.54
N GLU A 195 1.77 5.50 16.82
CA GLU A 195 2.18 4.09 16.74
C GLU A 195 1.48 3.22 17.78
N LEU A 196 1.23 3.72 19.00
CA LEU A 196 0.39 3.01 19.99
C LEU A 196 -1.08 2.89 19.55
N LYS A 197 -1.66 3.94 18.95
CA LYS A 197 -3.03 3.89 18.41
C LYS A 197 -3.17 2.89 17.27
N LYS A 198 -2.22 2.88 16.34
CA LYS A 198 -2.14 1.89 15.25
C LYS A 198 -2.00 0.47 15.80
N ALA A 199 -1.09 0.27 16.76
CA ALA A 199 -0.88 -1.02 17.41
C ALA A 199 -2.16 -1.56 18.06
N LYS A 200 -2.91 -0.72 18.79
CA LYS A 200 -4.21 -1.12 19.35
C LYS A 200 -5.21 -1.50 18.26
N ALA A 201 -5.41 -0.66 17.25
CA ALA A 201 -6.36 -0.94 16.16
C ALA A 201 -6.02 -2.24 15.38
N GLN A 202 -4.74 -2.51 15.15
CA GLN A 202 -4.29 -3.75 14.52
C GLN A 202 -4.49 -4.98 15.42
N LEU A 203 -4.35 -4.85 16.75
CA LEU A 203 -4.68 -5.92 17.69
C LEU A 203 -6.19 -6.15 17.82
N GLU A 204 -7.01 -5.11 17.66
CA GLU A 204 -8.48 -5.24 17.57
C GLU A 204 -8.89 -6.01 16.30
N GLU A 205 -8.29 -5.69 15.15
CA GLU A 205 -8.49 -6.39 13.89
C GLU A 205 -8.04 -7.86 13.99
N LEU A 206 -6.81 -8.14 14.46
CA LEU A 206 -6.32 -9.50 14.69
C LEU A 206 -7.19 -10.30 15.67
N LYS A 207 -7.71 -9.66 16.73
CA LYS A 207 -8.62 -10.31 17.68
C LYS A 207 -9.95 -10.67 17.02
N LYS A 208 -10.50 -9.78 16.19
CA LYS A 208 -11.72 -10.00 15.43
C LYS A 208 -11.54 -11.17 14.44
N ASP A 209 -10.49 -11.14 13.63
CA ASP A 209 -10.21 -12.20 12.64
C ASP A 209 -10.02 -13.57 13.30
N ALA A 210 -9.31 -13.62 14.44
CA ALA A 210 -9.15 -14.84 15.23
C ALA A 210 -10.50 -15.38 15.75
N LEU A 211 -11.37 -14.51 16.26
CA LEU A 211 -12.71 -14.91 16.72
C LEU A 211 -13.59 -15.40 15.57
N GLU A 212 -13.59 -14.71 14.42
CA GLU A 212 -14.36 -15.12 13.24
C GLU A 212 -13.88 -16.47 12.68
N ALA A 213 -12.56 -16.73 12.69
CA ALA A 213 -11.99 -18.01 12.32
C ALA A 213 -12.40 -19.14 13.28
N MET A 214 -12.31 -18.92 14.60
CA MET A 214 -12.68 -19.92 15.60
C MET A 214 -14.19 -20.23 15.61
N GLU A 215 -15.05 -19.22 15.51
CA GLU A 215 -16.51 -19.42 15.38
C GLU A 215 -16.89 -20.10 14.05
N THR A 216 -16.08 -19.95 12.99
CA THR A 216 -16.26 -20.70 11.74
C THR A 216 -15.82 -22.16 11.88
N GLN A 217 -14.76 -22.44 12.63
CA GLN A 217 -14.28 -23.80 12.92
C GLN A 217 -15.29 -24.57 13.79
N LYS A 218 -15.79 -23.95 14.86
CA LYS A 218 -16.75 -24.52 15.82
C LYS A 218 -18.09 -24.97 15.20
N LYS A 219 -18.46 -24.40 14.05
CA LYS A 219 -19.68 -24.79 13.30
C LYS A 219 -19.56 -26.15 12.59
N ARG A 220 -18.34 -26.68 12.44
CA ARG A 220 -18.10 -27.99 11.81
C ARG A 220 -18.41 -29.10 12.82
N GLU A 221 -19.14 -30.13 12.39
CA GLU A 221 -19.53 -31.28 13.22
C GLU A 221 -18.35 -31.90 13.99
N GLU A 222 -17.19 -31.99 13.32
CA GLU A 222 -15.92 -32.53 13.85
C GLU A 222 -15.38 -31.82 15.11
N PHE A 223 -15.78 -30.56 15.36
CA PHE A 223 -15.19 -29.68 16.39
C PHE A 223 -16.23 -29.11 17.36
N LYS A 224 -17.47 -29.63 17.38
CA LYS A 224 -18.57 -29.08 18.19
C LYS A 224 -18.37 -29.22 19.69
N ASP A 225 -17.70 -30.29 20.13
CA ASP A 225 -17.44 -30.60 21.53
C ASP A 225 -16.10 -30.01 22.03
N GLU A 226 -15.32 -29.36 21.17
CA GLU A 226 -14.06 -28.73 21.55
C GLU A 226 -14.28 -27.36 22.22
N ALA A 227 -13.57 -27.11 23.32
CA ALA A 227 -13.59 -25.82 23.99
C ALA A 227 -12.84 -24.77 23.16
N MET A 228 -13.48 -23.63 22.89
CA MET A 228 -12.84 -22.54 22.16
C MET A 228 -11.69 -21.94 22.97
N VAL A 229 -10.51 -21.86 22.34
CA VAL A 229 -9.27 -21.37 22.95
C VAL A 229 -9.32 -19.85 23.13
N ASP A 230 -8.72 -19.33 24.20
CA ASP A 230 -8.59 -17.87 24.39
C ASP A 230 -7.64 -17.28 23.34
N VAL A 231 -8.11 -16.24 22.64
CA VAL A 231 -7.35 -15.44 21.67
C VAL A 231 -6.00 -14.98 22.22
N LYS A 232 -5.92 -14.65 23.53
CA LYS A 232 -4.66 -14.23 24.18
C LYS A 232 -3.60 -15.33 24.25
N SER A 233 -4.01 -16.60 24.17
CA SER A 233 -3.11 -17.76 24.22
C SER A 233 -2.61 -18.20 22.83
N LEU A 234 -3.22 -17.70 21.75
CA LEU A 234 -2.78 -17.95 20.39
C LEU A 234 -1.36 -17.42 20.17
N ASP A 235 -0.54 -18.21 19.48
CA ASP A 235 0.82 -17.83 19.13
C ASP A 235 0.93 -17.69 17.60
N ILE A 236 1.02 -16.44 17.13
CA ILE A 236 1.09 -16.10 15.70
C ILE A 236 2.25 -16.83 15.01
N ARG A 237 3.31 -17.19 15.75
CA ARG A 237 4.48 -17.92 15.23
C ARG A 237 4.15 -19.31 14.70
N ASN A 238 3.03 -19.91 15.13
CA ASN A 238 2.56 -21.20 14.61
C ASN A 238 1.91 -21.10 13.22
N PHE A 239 1.70 -19.88 12.71
CA PHE A 239 0.99 -19.60 11.45
C PHE A 239 1.88 -18.90 10.39
N ILE A 240 3.19 -18.72 10.65
CA ILE A 240 4.15 -18.00 9.78
C ILE A 240 5.33 -18.88 9.38
#